data_AF-A0A945S7H9-F1
#
_entry.id   AF-A0A945S7H9-F1
#
_cell.length_a   1.000
_cell.length_b   1.000
_cell.length_c   1.000
_cell.angle_alpha   90.00
_cell.angle_beta   90.00
_cell.angle_gamma   90.00
#
_symmetry.space_group_name_H-M   'P 1'
#
loop_
_entity.id
_entity.type
_entity.pdbx_description
1 polymer ?
#
loop_
_entity_poly.entity_id
_entity_poly.type
_entity_poly.pdbx_seq_one_letter_code
_entity_poly.pdbx_strand_id
1 'polypeptide(L)'
;MNLLTHTKPKSSCPSLSLPAVTDCPACALSIRLAHERGCESICERCYAQKGRYVFRNVRDNQRARSQWWHETDPSDRAVILADAVKREGSPRYFRCYDSGDLDLTATGTWLKFAELLPGTRIWIPTRTWILPEFLPGLRALNDHPRIIVRPSTVAFDDPPVDIAGLAGGHAAHWKEGIKAAFLCPGSCATCRICWDRPDMSVSFKRR
;
A
#
# COMPACT_ATOMS: atom_id res chain seq x y z
N MET A 1 -9.07 17.32 -10.18
CA MET A 1 -9.11 15.85 -10.04
C MET A 1 -9.05 15.51 -8.56
N ASN A 2 -9.84 14.52 -8.08
CA ASN A 2 -9.69 14.05 -6.70
C ASN A 2 -8.57 12.99 -6.61
N LEU A 3 -7.49 13.35 -5.93
CA LEU A 3 -6.31 12.50 -5.74
C LEU A 3 -6.51 11.49 -4.62
N LEU A 4 -7.24 11.88 -3.58
CA LEU A 4 -7.39 11.10 -2.35
C LEU A 4 -8.59 10.18 -2.43
N THR A 5 -8.43 9.01 -1.83
CA THR A 5 -9.45 7.97 -1.75
C THR A 5 -9.67 7.53 -0.31
N HIS A 6 -10.93 7.22 0.02
CA HIS A 6 -11.35 6.73 1.33
C HIS A 6 -12.03 5.37 1.15
N THR A 7 -11.24 4.31 1.05
CA THR A 7 -11.79 2.96 0.84
C THR A 7 -12.33 2.37 2.12
N LYS A 8 -13.63 2.03 2.18
CA LYS A 8 -14.20 1.28 3.31
C LYS A 8 -13.57 -0.13 3.39
N PRO A 9 -13.35 -0.68 4.60
CA PRO A 9 -13.59 -0.12 5.94
C PRO A 9 -12.42 0.75 6.48
N LYS A 10 -11.49 1.16 5.61
CA LYS A 10 -10.29 1.93 5.95
C LYS A 10 -10.45 3.45 5.73
N SER A 11 -11.67 3.93 5.54
CA SER A 11 -11.99 5.31 5.14
C SER A 11 -11.50 6.39 6.12
N SER A 12 -11.20 6.02 7.37
CA SER A 12 -10.58 6.91 8.37
C SER A 12 -9.12 7.27 8.09
N CYS A 13 -8.52 6.71 7.04
CA CYS A 13 -7.17 7.02 6.57
C CYS A 13 -7.25 7.27 5.06
N PRO A 14 -7.00 8.49 4.58
CA PRO A 14 -6.92 8.73 3.15
C PRO A 14 -5.74 7.98 2.54
N SER A 15 -5.87 7.73 1.25
CA SER A 15 -4.86 7.05 0.43
C SER A 15 -4.81 7.59 -0.98
N LEU A 16 -3.74 7.26 -1.70
CA LEU A 16 -3.71 7.35 -3.16
C LEU A 16 -4.19 6.02 -3.76
N SER A 17 -4.92 6.11 -4.87
CA SER A 17 -5.41 4.95 -5.62
C SER A 17 -4.82 4.97 -7.01
N LEU A 18 -3.95 4.02 -7.32
CA LEU A 18 -3.43 3.81 -8.68
C LEU A 18 -4.02 2.53 -9.28
N PRO A 19 -4.19 2.46 -10.61
CA PRO A 19 -4.70 1.26 -11.25
C PRO A 19 -3.82 0.04 -10.97
N ALA A 20 -4.28 -0.84 -10.07
CA ALA A 20 -3.69 -2.17 -9.90
C ALA A 20 -3.61 -2.91 -11.26
N VAL A 21 -2.66 -3.84 -11.37
CA VAL A 21 -2.26 -4.52 -12.62
C VAL A 21 -1.46 -3.61 -13.57
N THR A 22 -1.96 -2.42 -13.89
CA THR A 22 -1.29 -1.49 -14.80
C THR A 22 -0.09 -0.80 -14.13
N ASP A 23 -0.32 -0.19 -12.97
CA ASP A 23 0.68 0.58 -12.20
C ASP A 23 1.22 -0.21 -11.00
N CYS A 24 1.10 -1.54 -11.02
CA CYS A 24 1.62 -2.41 -9.97
C CYS A 24 2.67 -3.35 -10.56
N PRO A 25 3.96 -2.99 -10.49
CA PRO A 25 5.05 -3.79 -11.09
C PRO A 25 5.10 -5.22 -10.55
N ALA A 26 4.75 -5.39 -9.27
CA ALA A 26 4.77 -6.69 -8.60
C ALA A 26 3.58 -7.60 -8.96
N CYS A 27 2.56 -7.11 -9.67
CA CYS A 27 1.29 -7.82 -9.79
C CYS A 27 1.45 -9.16 -10.52
N ALA A 28 1.98 -9.16 -11.75
CA ALA A 28 2.11 -10.37 -12.55
C ALA A 28 3.03 -11.41 -11.89
N LEU A 29 4.15 -10.96 -11.32
CA LEU A 29 5.08 -11.83 -10.63
C LEU A 29 4.48 -12.42 -9.34
N SER A 30 3.73 -11.63 -8.57
CA SER A 30 3.03 -12.12 -7.37
C SER A 30 2.02 -13.22 -7.69
N ILE A 31 1.35 -13.14 -8.85
CA ILE A 31 0.41 -14.17 -9.32
C ILE A 31 1.18 -15.44 -9.66
N ARG A 32 2.21 -15.32 -10.50
CA ARG A 32 3.05 -16.45 -10.92
C ARG A 32 3.66 -17.19 -9.72
N LEU A 33 4.28 -16.46 -8.79
CA LEU A 33 4.92 -17.05 -7.59
C LEU A 33 3.92 -17.80 -6.70
N ALA A 34 2.68 -17.31 -6.59
CA ALA A 34 1.64 -18.01 -5.85
C ALA A 34 1.23 -19.30 -6.56
N HIS A 35 1.02 -19.25 -7.87
CA HIS A 35 0.62 -20.40 -8.70
C HIS A 35 1.68 -21.50 -8.75
N GLU A 36 2.96 -21.14 -8.88
CA GLU A 36 4.09 -22.09 -8.85
C GLU A 36 4.12 -22.91 -7.53
N ARG A 37 3.58 -22.34 -6.45
CA ARG A 37 3.45 -22.98 -5.14
C ARG A 37 2.10 -23.65 -4.90
N GLY A 38 1.21 -23.69 -5.91
CA GLY A 38 -0.15 -24.19 -5.77
C GLY A 38 -1.02 -23.38 -4.80
N CYS A 39 -0.69 -22.11 -4.57
CA CYS A 39 -1.36 -21.23 -3.60
C CYS A 39 -2.24 -20.18 -4.31
N GLU A 40 -3.27 -19.69 -3.61
CA GLU A 40 -4.10 -18.59 -4.14
C GLU A 40 -3.40 -17.24 -4.06
N SER A 41 -3.28 -16.53 -5.19
CA SER A 41 -2.68 -15.20 -5.22
C SER A 41 -3.58 -14.13 -4.61
N ILE A 42 -3.01 -13.25 -3.79
CA ILE A 42 -3.73 -12.07 -3.28
C ILE A 42 -4.05 -11.09 -4.41
N CYS A 43 -3.19 -10.96 -5.41
CA CYS A 43 -3.35 -10.01 -6.52
C CYS A 43 -4.53 -10.37 -7.43
N GLU A 44 -4.76 -11.66 -7.72
CA GLU A 44 -5.95 -12.13 -8.47
C GLU A 44 -7.25 -11.85 -7.73
N ARG A 45 -7.18 -11.85 -6.40
CA ARG A 45 -8.31 -11.57 -5.51
C ARG A 45 -8.31 -10.11 -5.04
N CYS A 46 -7.47 -9.24 -5.60
CA CYS A 46 -7.41 -7.84 -5.20
C CYS A 46 -8.74 -7.14 -5.49
N TYR A 47 -9.13 -6.20 -4.63
CA TYR A 47 -10.37 -5.43 -4.78
C TYR A 47 -10.51 -4.75 -6.16
N ALA A 48 -9.38 -4.37 -6.76
CA ALA A 48 -9.33 -3.82 -8.13
C ALA A 48 -9.79 -4.82 -9.20
N GLN A 49 -9.47 -6.11 -9.03
CA GLN A 49 -9.88 -7.18 -9.95
C GLN A 49 -11.28 -7.74 -9.62
N LYS A 50 -11.79 -7.51 -8.40
CA LYS A 50 -13.13 -7.97 -7.95
C LYS A 50 -14.27 -7.01 -8.33
N GLY A 51 -14.35 -6.62 -9.61
CA GLY A 51 -15.56 -6.02 -10.17
C GLY A 51 -15.78 -4.54 -9.86
N ARG A 52 -14.80 -3.80 -9.29
CA ARG A 52 -14.92 -2.35 -9.11
C ARG A 52 -14.48 -1.55 -10.32
N TYR A 53 -13.57 -2.09 -11.11
CA TYR A 53 -13.20 -1.51 -12.39
C TYR A 53 -14.25 -1.77 -13.48
N VAL A 54 -15.39 -2.42 -13.19
CA VAL A 54 -16.50 -2.48 -14.16
C VAL A 54 -17.19 -1.13 -14.31
N PHE A 55 -17.14 -0.30 -13.26
CA PHE A 55 -17.78 1.00 -13.27
C PHE A 55 -16.91 2.01 -14.03
N ARG A 56 -17.47 2.60 -15.08
CA ARG A 56 -16.78 3.57 -15.95
C ARG A 56 -16.14 4.71 -15.15
N ASN A 57 -16.88 5.30 -14.22
CA ASN A 57 -16.37 6.38 -13.37
C ASN A 57 -15.13 5.97 -12.55
N VAL A 58 -15.06 4.73 -12.06
CA VAL A 58 -13.89 4.23 -11.34
C VAL A 58 -12.69 4.12 -12.28
N ARG A 59 -12.89 3.55 -13.48
CA ARG A 59 -11.83 3.43 -14.50
C ARG A 59 -11.31 4.79 -14.95
N ASP A 60 -12.20 5.74 -15.21
CA ASP A 60 -11.85 7.08 -15.67
C ASP A 60 -11.02 7.82 -14.60
N ASN A 61 -11.42 7.72 -13.32
CA ASN A 61 -10.66 8.29 -12.21
C ASN A 61 -9.30 7.61 -12.01
N GLN A 62 -9.22 6.28 -12.13
CA GLN A 62 -7.94 5.55 -12.07
C GLN A 62 -7.02 5.96 -13.21
N ARG A 63 -7.55 6.09 -14.43
CA ARG A 63 -6.78 6.55 -15.60
C ARG A 63 -6.27 7.97 -15.39
N ALA A 64 -7.10 8.89 -14.92
CA ALA A 64 -6.69 10.26 -14.66
C ALA A 64 -5.59 10.34 -13.59
N ARG A 65 -5.69 9.54 -12.50
CA ARG A 65 -4.65 9.46 -11.48
C ARG A 65 -3.36 8.83 -11.98
N SER A 66 -3.45 7.77 -12.78
CA SER A 66 -2.30 7.12 -13.43
C SER A 66 -1.58 8.08 -14.37
N GLN A 67 -2.32 8.76 -15.24
CA GLN A 67 -1.79 9.77 -16.15
C GLN A 67 -1.09 10.89 -15.37
N TRP A 68 -1.76 11.47 -14.38
CA TRP A 68 -1.17 12.49 -13.52
C TRP A 68 0.11 11.97 -12.83
N TRP A 69 0.08 10.75 -12.29
CA TRP A 69 1.23 10.17 -11.62
C TRP A 69 2.41 10.05 -12.60
N HIS A 70 2.22 9.53 -13.81
CA HIS A 70 3.34 9.33 -14.74
C HIS A 70 3.81 10.61 -15.45
N GLU A 71 2.94 11.60 -15.63
CA GLU A 71 3.28 12.87 -16.31
C GLU A 71 3.80 13.97 -15.37
N THR A 72 3.64 13.81 -14.05
CA THR A 72 4.10 14.80 -13.06
C THR A 72 5.49 14.43 -12.56
N ASP A 73 6.36 15.41 -12.36
CA ASP A 73 7.66 15.21 -11.72
C ASP A 73 7.50 14.64 -10.28
N PRO A 74 8.32 13.68 -9.81
CA PRO A 74 8.22 13.13 -8.46
C PRO A 74 8.18 14.16 -7.33
N SER A 75 8.96 15.25 -7.43
CA SER A 75 8.95 16.32 -6.44
C SER A 75 7.60 17.05 -6.41
N ASP A 76 7.01 17.29 -7.58
CA ASP A 76 5.71 17.97 -7.70
C ASP A 76 4.55 17.07 -7.28
N ARG A 77 4.63 15.76 -7.55
CA ARG A 77 3.67 14.76 -7.01
C ARG A 77 3.57 14.89 -5.50
N ALA A 78 4.71 14.99 -4.81
CA ALA A 78 4.76 15.11 -3.36
C ALA A 78 4.09 16.39 -2.87
N VAL A 79 4.37 17.53 -3.51
CA VAL A 79 3.80 18.84 -3.15
C VAL A 79 2.29 18.85 -3.35
N ILE A 80 1.82 18.43 -4.52
CA ILE A 80 0.40 18.42 -4.87
C ILE A 80 -0.38 17.45 -3.96
N LEU A 81 0.17 16.27 -3.70
CA LEU A 81 -0.46 15.28 -2.82
C LEU A 81 -0.49 15.77 -1.36
N ALA A 82 0.60 16.36 -0.86
CA ALA A 82 0.65 16.91 0.49
C ALA A 82 -0.34 18.06 0.68
N ASP A 83 -0.50 18.92 -0.32
CA ASP A 83 -1.49 19.99 -0.33
C ASP A 83 -2.93 19.44 -0.32
N ALA A 84 -3.22 18.37 -1.06
CA ALA A 84 -4.50 17.67 -0.96
C ALA A 84 -4.78 17.13 0.45
N VAL A 85 -3.78 16.54 1.10
CA VAL A 85 -3.89 16.02 2.47
C VAL A 85 -4.04 17.14 3.50
N LYS A 86 -3.38 18.29 3.30
CA LYS A 86 -3.53 19.48 4.15
C LYS A 86 -4.95 20.03 4.09
N ARG A 87 -5.57 20.09 2.90
CA ARG A 87 -6.97 20.48 2.73
C ARG A 87 -7.96 19.55 3.43
N GLU A 88 -7.62 18.28 3.61
CA GLU A 88 -8.41 17.32 4.40
C GLU A 88 -8.14 17.40 5.92
N GLY A 89 -7.46 18.45 6.39
CA GLY A 89 -7.20 18.68 7.81
C GLY A 89 -5.97 17.97 8.36
N SER A 90 -5.01 17.58 7.48
CA SER A 90 -3.73 16.98 7.88
C SER A 90 -3.89 15.76 8.80
N PRO A 91 -4.55 14.68 8.34
CA PRO A 91 -4.79 13.48 9.14
C PRO A 91 -3.49 12.91 9.70
N ARG A 92 -3.54 12.45 10.96
CA ARG A 92 -2.41 11.83 11.65
C ARG A 92 -1.91 10.54 10.98
N TYR A 93 -2.75 9.90 10.17
CA TYR A 93 -2.45 8.61 9.55
C TYR A 93 -2.80 8.63 8.07
N PHE A 94 -1.82 8.31 7.24
CA PHE A 94 -1.96 8.19 5.80
C PHE A 94 -1.57 6.79 5.35
N ARG A 95 -2.38 6.19 4.48
CA ARG A 95 -2.06 4.92 3.82
C ARG A 95 -1.63 5.24 2.40
N CYS A 96 -0.39 4.97 2.06
CA CYS A 96 0.21 5.30 0.78
C CYS A 96 -0.65 4.87 -0.43
N TYR A 97 -0.90 3.56 -0.58
CA TYR A 97 -1.75 3.02 -1.64
C TYR A 97 -2.92 2.21 -1.09
N ASP A 98 -4.14 2.46 -1.58
CA ASP A 98 -5.25 1.51 -1.44
C ASP A 98 -5.27 0.42 -2.52
N SER A 99 -4.70 0.73 -3.67
CA SER A 99 -4.58 -0.06 -4.90
C SER A 99 -3.40 0.48 -5.73
N GLY A 100 -2.83 -0.38 -6.56
CA GLY A 100 -1.51 -0.12 -7.15
C GLY A 100 -0.39 -0.46 -6.17
N ASP A 101 0.85 -0.16 -6.56
CA ASP A 101 2.02 -0.29 -5.70
C ASP A 101 3.10 0.73 -6.15
N LEU A 102 4.25 0.72 -5.50
CA LEU A 102 5.38 1.59 -5.84
C LEU A 102 5.90 1.30 -7.26
N ASP A 103 6.27 2.35 -7.98
CA ASP A 103 7.22 2.30 -9.08
C ASP A 103 8.60 2.82 -8.63
N LEU A 104 9.61 2.71 -9.50
CA LEU A 104 10.99 3.11 -9.17
C LEU A 104 11.15 4.63 -8.93
N THR A 105 10.23 5.45 -9.44
CA THR A 105 10.25 6.91 -9.26
C THR A 105 9.57 7.36 -7.97
N ALA A 106 8.80 6.47 -7.32
CA ALA A 106 7.97 6.80 -6.16
C ALA A 106 8.77 7.14 -4.89
N THR A 107 10.00 6.64 -4.74
CA THR A 107 10.83 6.82 -3.54
C THR A 107 11.01 8.30 -3.20
N GLY A 108 11.44 9.12 -4.17
CA GLY A 108 11.63 10.56 -3.96
C GLY A 108 10.33 11.29 -3.61
N THR A 109 9.23 10.90 -4.27
CA THR A 109 7.89 11.42 -3.98
C THR A 109 7.51 11.21 -2.52
N TRP A 110 7.63 9.98 -2.01
CA TRP A 110 7.17 9.64 -0.66
C TRP A 110 8.06 10.18 0.45
N LEU A 111 9.38 10.26 0.23
CA LEU A 111 10.30 10.94 1.15
C LEU A 111 9.93 12.42 1.31
N LYS A 112 9.83 13.15 0.20
CA LYS A 112 9.43 14.57 0.22
C LYS A 112 8.02 14.77 0.80
N PHE A 113 7.08 13.90 0.46
CA PHE A 113 5.73 13.93 1.03
C PHE A 113 5.74 13.80 2.56
N ALA A 114 6.62 12.94 3.11
CA ALA A 114 6.78 12.78 4.55
C ALA A 114 7.44 13.97 5.25
N GLU A 115 8.27 14.75 4.53
CA GLU A 115 8.83 16.01 5.01
C GLU A 115 7.78 17.12 5.07
N LEU A 116 6.91 17.19 4.06
CA LEU A 116 5.86 18.21 3.93
C LEU A 116 4.71 18.03 4.94
N LEU A 117 4.62 16.87 5.59
CA LEU A 117 3.57 16.48 6.54
C LEU A 117 4.16 15.92 7.85
N PRO A 118 4.83 16.75 8.66
CA PRO A 118 5.56 16.27 9.84
C PRO A 118 4.67 15.63 10.93
N GLY A 119 3.37 15.92 10.94
CA GLY A 119 2.39 15.34 11.87
C GLY A 119 1.76 14.02 11.41
N THR A 120 2.05 13.55 10.19
CA THR A 120 1.39 12.41 9.58
C THR A 120 2.30 11.18 9.59
N ARG A 121 1.82 10.05 10.12
CA ARG A 121 2.44 8.73 9.97
C ARG A 121 2.00 8.10 8.67
N ILE A 122 2.97 7.65 7.87
CA ILE A 122 2.76 7.11 6.53
C ILE A 122 3.01 5.62 6.57
N TRP A 123 2.04 4.84 6.12
CA TRP A 123 2.18 3.40 5.98
C TRP A 123 2.15 3.01 4.50
N ILE A 124 3.14 2.23 4.08
CA ILE A 124 3.28 1.71 2.71
C ILE A 124 3.18 0.17 2.75
N PRO A 125 2.00 -0.41 2.47
CA PRO A 125 1.91 -1.83 2.18
C PRO A 125 2.41 -2.07 0.75
N THR A 126 3.37 -2.98 0.58
CA THR A 126 3.95 -3.23 -0.74
C THR A 126 4.27 -4.70 -0.98
N ARG A 127 4.18 -5.13 -2.25
CA ARG A 127 4.71 -6.40 -2.76
C ARG A 127 5.92 -6.20 -3.66
N THR A 128 6.32 -4.97 -3.97
CA THR A 128 7.45 -4.71 -4.87
C THR A 128 8.79 -5.18 -4.32
N TRP A 129 8.85 -5.57 -3.03
CA TRP A 129 10.00 -6.26 -2.46
C TRP A 129 10.38 -7.56 -3.18
N ILE A 130 9.46 -8.19 -3.93
CA ILE A 130 9.78 -9.36 -4.77
C ILE A 130 10.66 -9.01 -5.98
N LEU A 131 10.81 -7.72 -6.28
CA LEU A 131 11.63 -7.16 -7.34
C LEU A 131 12.89 -6.53 -6.67
N PRO A 132 14.07 -7.14 -6.80
CA PRO A 132 15.27 -6.72 -6.07
C PRO A 132 15.65 -5.25 -6.24
N GLU A 133 15.38 -4.67 -7.41
CA GLU A 133 15.64 -3.28 -7.76
C GLU A 133 14.86 -2.28 -6.89
N PHE A 134 13.78 -2.69 -6.23
CA PHE A 134 13.01 -1.85 -5.32
C PHE A 134 13.58 -1.81 -3.90
N LEU A 135 14.32 -2.84 -3.46
CA LEU A 135 14.78 -2.97 -2.08
C LEU A 135 15.57 -1.75 -1.57
N PRO A 136 16.48 -1.12 -2.34
CA PRO A 136 17.18 0.09 -1.89
C PRO A 136 16.21 1.23 -1.57
N GLY A 137 15.23 1.48 -2.45
CA GLY A 137 14.22 2.52 -2.25
C GLY A 137 13.27 2.20 -1.09
N LEU A 138 12.87 0.94 -0.93
CA LEU A 138 12.03 0.51 0.19
C LEU A 138 12.73 0.71 1.55
N ARG A 139 14.03 0.42 1.63
CA ARG A 139 14.84 0.66 2.84
C ARG A 139 15.00 2.14 3.11
N ALA A 140 15.36 2.94 2.11
CA ALA A 140 15.45 4.39 2.25
C ALA A 140 14.13 5.02 2.73
N LEU A 141 12.99 4.53 2.24
CA LEU A 141 11.68 4.91 2.74
C LEU A 141 11.50 4.51 4.20
N ASN A 142 11.81 3.28 4.56
CA ASN A 142 11.60 2.77 5.93
C ASN A 142 12.56 3.39 6.97
N ASP A 143 13.72 3.88 6.54
CA ASP A 143 14.68 4.60 7.38
C ASP A 143 14.14 5.98 7.82
N HIS A 144 13.18 6.53 7.08
CA HIS A 144 12.53 7.79 7.46
C HIS A 144 11.58 7.57 8.65
N PRO A 145 11.68 8.35 9.76
CA PRO A 145 11.01 8.07 11.04
C PRO A 145 9.47 8.11 11.00
N ARG A 146 8.88 8.67 9.93
CA ARG A 146 7.43 8.75 9.73
C ARG A 146 6.88 7.73 8.75
N ILE A 147 7.73 7.04 8.01
CA ILE A 147 7.31 6.10 6.97
C ILE A 147 7.54 4.68 7.48
N ILE A 148 6.54 3.83 7.28
CA ILE A 148 6.58 2.42 7.68
C ILE A 148 6.28 1.59 6.44
N VAL A 149 7.31 0.92 5.93
CA VAL A 149 7.21 0.07 4.75
C VAL A 149 7.03 -1.36 5.21
N ARG A 150 5.87 -1.95 4.91
CA ARG A 150 5.53 -3.32 5.32
C ARG A 150 5.45 -4.24 4.12
N PRO A 151 6.33 -5.25 4.01
CA PRO A 151 6.27 -6.23 2.94
C PRO A 151 5.00 -7.08 3.13
N SER A 152 4.17 -7.11 2.11
CA SER A 152 2.93 -7.89 2.09
C SER A 152 3.18 -9.23 1.41
N THR A 153 2.59 -10.31 1.94
CA THR A 153 2.67 -11.65 1.32
C THR A 153 2.06 -11.65 -0.07
N VAL A 154 2.55 -12.55 -0.94
CA VAL A 154 2.03 -12.70 -2.31
C VAL A 154 0.80 -13.61 -2.38
N ALA A 155 0.72 -14.63 -1.51
CA ALA A 155 -0.40 -15.56 -1.45
C ALA A 155 -1.17 -15.48 -0.12
N PHE A 156 -2.40 -15.97 -0.13
CA PHE A 156 -3.14 -16.20 1.11
C PHE A 156 -2.50 -17.31 1.93
N ASP A 157 -2.67 -17.22 3.25
CA ASP A 157 -2.19 -18.18 4.24
C ASP A 157 -0.65 -18.29 4.38
N ASP A 158 0.10 -17.51 3.59
CA ASP A 158 1.54 -17.30 3.76
C ASP A 158 1.86 -16.66 5.13
N PRO A 159 2.98 -17.06 5.77
CA PRO A 159 3.47 -16.33 6.94
C PRO A 159 3.92 -14.91 6.55
N PRO A 160 3.87 -13.95 7.46
CA PRO A 160 4.41 -12.61 7.25
C PRO A 160 5.85 -12.66 6.77
N VAL A 161 6.16 -11.78 5.82
CA VAL A 161 7.48 -11.66 5.22
C VAL A 161 8.38 -10.84 6.17
N ASP A 162 9.59 -11.33 6.39
CA ASP A 162 10.64 -10.62 7.13
C ASP A 162 11.78 -10.26 6.17
N ILE A 163 12.07 -8.97 6.06
CA ILE A 163 13.11 -8.43 5.18
C ILE A 163 13.91 -7.41 5.98
N ALA A 164 15.22 -7.67 6.10
CA ALA A 164 16.14 -6.78 6.77
C ALA A 164 16.04 -5.34 6.22
N GLY A 165 15.82 -4.39 7.14
CA GLY A 165 15.64 -2.97 6.85
C GLY A 165 14.19 -2.54 6.59
N LEU A 166 13.20 -3.45 6.61
CA LEU A 166 11.78 -3.14 6.49
C LEU A 166 11.03 -3.42 7.81
N ALA A 167 9.81 -2.90 7.92
CA ALA A 167 8.93 -3.16 9.06
C ALA A 167 8.28 -4.56 8.98
N GLY A 168 7.67 -5.00 10.08
CA GLY A 168 7.00 -6.31 10.19
C GLY A 168 5.97 -6.55 9.08
N GLY A 169 6.04 -7.71 8.46
CA GLY A 169 5.24 -8.03 7.28
C GLY A 169 3.72 -8.11 7.50
N HIS A 170 3.00 -8.07 6.38
CA HIS A 170 1.56 -8.28 6.31
C HIS A 170 1.20 -9.62 5.68
N ALA A 171 0.34 -10.38 6.37
CA ALA A 171 -0.27 -11.59 5.83
C ALA A 171 -1.79 -11.45 5.70
N ALA A 172 -2.39 -12.13 4.74
CA ALA A 172 -3.84 -12.32 4.65
C ALA A 172 -4.15 -13.81 4.63
N HIS A 173 -5.16 -14.25 5.38
CA HIS A 173 -5.48 -15.67 5.51
C HIS A 173 -6.97 -15.94 5.34
N TRP A 174 -7.28 -17.14 4.83
CA TRP A 174 -8.62 -17.71 4.74
C TRP A 174 -8.97 -18.51 5.98
N LYS A 175 -8.02 -19.36 6.42
CA LYS A 175 -8.23 -20.30 7.52
C LYS A 175 -8.10 -19.60 8.87
N GLU A 176 -8.79 -20.11 9.88
CA GLU A 176 -8.65 -19.62 11.24
C GLU A 176 -7.25 -19.96 11.78
N GLY A 177 -6.55 -18.94 12.28
CA GLY A 177 -5.21 -19.06 12.83
C GLY A 177 -4.46 -17.74 12.77
N ILE A 178 -3.86 -17.35 13.89
CA ILE A 178 -2.97 -16.20 13.95
C ILE A 178 -1.67 -16.58 13.22
N LYS A 179 -1.49 -16.07 12.00
CA LYS A 179 -0.27 -16.28 11.20
C LYS A 179 0.83 -15.26 11.50
N ALA A 180 0.54 -14.24 12.31
CA ALA A 180 1.41 -13.11 12.59
C ALA A 180 1.40 -12.75 14.08
N ALA A 181 2.20 -11.79 14.53
CA ALA A 181 2.16 -11.37 15.93
C ALA A 181 0.82 -10.72 16.35
N PHE A 182 0.07 -10.17 15.39
CA PHE A 182 -1.23 -9.55 15.65
C PHE A 182 -2.28 -9.85 14.57
N LEU A 183 -3.51 -10.09 15.00
CA LEU A 183 -4.68 -10.22 14.13
C LEU A 183 -5.43 -8.89 14.06
N CYS A 184 -5.34 -8.20 12.93
CA CYS A 184 -6.01 -6.92 12.73
C CYS A 184 -7.50 -7.13 12.41
N PRO A 185 -8.41 -6.36 13.05
CA PRO A 185 -9.85 -6.44 12.77
C PRO A 185 -10.24 -5.95 11.36
N GLY A 186 -9.27 -5.41 10.61
CA GLY A 186 -9.47 -4.92 9.23
C GLY A 186 -10.11 -3.54 9.12
N SER A 187 -10.45 -2.90 10.25
CA SER A 187 -11.03 -1.55 10.29
C SER A 187 -10.01 -0.54 10.78
N CYS A 188 -9.79 0.50 9.98
CA CYS A 188 -8.98 1.63 10.42
C CYS A 188 -9.76 2.53 11.39
N ALA A 189 -11.09 2.44 11.53
CA ALA A 189 -11.75 3.23 12.58
C ALA A 189 -11.31 2.82 14.00
N THR A 190 -10.89 1.56 14.19
CA THR A 190 -10.64 0.97 15.51
C THR A 190 -9.23 0.43 15.71
N CYS A 191 -8.39 0.38 14.67
CA CYS A 191 -7.04 -0.18 14.75
C CYS A 191 -6.01 0.63 13.94
N ARG A 192 -4.83 0.84 14.54
CA ARG A 192 -3.69 1.58 13.97
C ARG A 192 -2.35 0.84 14.05
N ILE A 193 -2.34 -0.45 14.41
CA ILE A 193 -1.12 -1.25 14.60
C ILE A 193 -0.17 -1.21 13.39
N CYS A 194 -0.70 -1.15 12.16
CA CYS A 194 0.11 -0.99 10.95
C CYS A 194 1.05 0.24 10.99
N TRP A 195 0.65 1.31 11.69
CA TRP A 195 1.44 2.52 11.89
C TRP A 195 2.11 2.58 13.27
N ASP A 196 1.50 2.05 14.31
CA ASP A 196 1.95 2.30 15.69
C ASP A 196 2.99 1.27 16.16
N ARG A 197 3.03 0.08 15.56
CA ARG A 197 3.90 -1.04 15.98
C ARG A 197 4.71 -1.60 14.80
N PRO A 198 5.69 -0.84 14.25
CA PRO A 198 6.42 -1.21 13.05
C PRO A 198 7.19 -2.54 13.17
N ASP A 199 7.59 -2.92 14.38
CA ASP A 199 8.25 -4.18 14.73
C ASP A 199 7.34 -5.42 14.58
N MET A 200 6.03 -5.22 14.70
CA MET A 200 5.08 -6.32 14.85
C MET A 200 4.52 -6.76 13.50
N SER A 201 4.59 -8.05 13.17
CA SER A 201 3.90 -8.59 12.00
C SER A 201 2.38 -8.61 12.20
N VAL A 202 1.64 -8.35 11.12
CA VAL A 202 0.18 -8.18 11.17
C VAL A 202 -0.49 -9.09 10.16
N SER A 203 -1.57 -9.75 10.59
CA SER A 203 -2.40 -10.58 9.72
C SER A 203 -3.83 -10.07 9.64
N PHE A 204 -4.49 -10.33 8.51
CA PHE A 204 -5.90 -10.01 8.28
C PHE A 204 -6.68 -11.28 7.91
N LYS A 205 -7.79 -11.52 8.61
CA LYS A 205 -8.76 -12.54 8.18
C LYS A 205 -9.53 -12.01 6.99
N ARG A 206 -9.48 -12.73 5.87
CA ARG A 206 -10.31 -12.40 4.71
C ARG A 206 -11.76 -12.78 5.01
N ARG A 207 -12.67 -11.86 4.72
CA ARG A 207 -14.12 -12.04 4.83
C ARG A 207 -14.72 -12.25 3.44
#